data_AF-A0A7K4A2S8-F1
#
_entry.id   AF-A0A7K4A2S8-F1
#
_cell.length_a   1.000
_cell.length_b   1.000
_cell.length_c   1.000
_cell.angle_alpha   90.00
_cell.angle_beta   90.00
_cell.angle_gamma   90.00
#
_symmetry.space_group_name_H-M   'P 1'
#
loop_
_entity.id
_entity.type
_entity.pdbx_description
1 polymer ?
#
loop_
_entity_poly.entity_id
_entity_poly.type
_entity_poly.pdbx_seq_one_letter_code
_entity_poly.pdbx_strand_id
1 'polypeptide(L)'
;DIFLMPSYAETFGLVILEALSCDLPVIARDIPEFREIFGDAVLYFNTRNEATTLLRDKPVLSRYRSLARPYSAEYDIRDSAQKHLALYRELAGT
;
A
#
# COMPACT_ATOMS: atom_id res chain seq x y z
N ASP A 1 3.55 15.00 6.08
CA ASP A 1 2.19 14.55 5.69
C ASP A 1 2.01 13.05 5.83
N ILE A 2 0.76 12.61 5.86
CA ILE A 2 0.29 11.23 6.12
C ILE A 2 -0.95 11.01 5.24
N PHE A 3 -1.16 9.80 4.72
CA PHE A 3 -2.40 9.39 4.07
C PHE A 3 -3.21 8.44 4.97
N LEU A 4 -4.52 8.66 5.09
CA LEU A 4 -5.42 7.85 5.92
C LEU A 4 -6.47 7.16 5.03
N MET A 5 -6.55 5.83 5.11
CA MET A 5 -7.50 5.01 4.37
C MET A 5 -8.48 4.30 5.32
N PRO A 6 -9.65 4.89 5.65
CA PRO A 6 -10.59 4.31 6.61
C PRO A 6 -11.64 3.38 6.00
N SER A 7 -11.47 2.92 4.75
CA SER A 7 -12.40 2.04 4.04
C SER A 7 -12.71 0.75 4.81
N TYR A 8 -13.96 0.28 4.73
CA TYR A 8 -14.41 -0.99 5.32
C TYR A 8 -14.30 -2.19 4.38
N ALA A 9 -14.10 -1.94 3.08
CA ALA A 9 -13.89 -2.93 2.05
C ALA A 9 -13.17 -2.27 0.88
N GLU A 10 -12.25 -2.98 0.23
CA GLU A 10 -11.54 -2.56 -0.96
C GLU A 10 -11.20 -3.77 -1.81
N THR A 11 -10.83 -3.55 -3.07
CA THR A 11 -10.19 -4.60 -3.86
C THR A 11 -8.68 -4.58 -3.64
N PHE A 12 -8.01 -3.63 -4.28
CA PHE A 12 -6.55 -3.50 -4.18
C PHE A 12 -6.11 -2.30 -3.34
N GLY A 13 -6.84 -1.18 -3.44
CA GLY A 13 -6.43 0.08 -2.82
C GLY A 13 -5.27 0.76 -3.54
N LEU A 14 -5.37 0.97 -4.87
CA LEU A 14 -4.32 1.63 -5.68
C LEU A 14 -3.87 2.98 -5.11
N VAL A 15 -4.79 3.74 -4.50
CA VAL A 15 -4.47 5.01 -3.84
C VAL A 15 -3.50 4.87 -2.66
N ILE A 16 -3.44 3.69 -2.01
CA ILE A 16 -2.40 3.40 -1.01
C ILE A 16 -1.04 3.29 -1.71
N LEU A 17 -0.92 2.58 -2.83
CA LEU A 17 0.33 2.53 -3.61
C LEU A 17 0.77 3.93 -4.08
N GLU A 18 -0.18 4.75 -4.56
CA GLU A 18 0.09 6.13 -4.96
C GLU A 18 0.64 6.95 -3.78
N ALA A 19 0.03 6.85 -2.60
CA ALA A 19 0.51 7.52 -1.39
C ALA A 19 1.92 7.04 -1.00
N LEU A 20 2.16 5.73 -1.02
CA LEU A 20 3.48 5.17 -0.72
C LEU A 20 4.55 5.64 -1.72
N SER A 21 4.18 5.75 -3.01
CA SER A 21 5.07 6.27 -4.05
C SER A 21 5.43 7.75 -3.83
N CYS A 22 4.59 8.51 -3.14
CA CYS A 22 4.84 9.90 -2.74
C CYS A 22 5.63 10.02 -1.42
N ASP A 23 6.28 8.95 -0.96
CA ASP A 23 6.98 8.88 0.33
C ASP A 23 6.04 9.17 1.52
N LEU A 24 4.73 8.94 1.39
CA LEU A 24 3.80 9.16 2.50
C LEU A 24 3.63 7.89 3.32
N PRO A 25 3.79 7.95 4.66
CA PRO A 25 3.32 6.87 5.51
C PRO A 25 1.79 6.77 5.39
N VAL A 26 1.30 5.54 5.36
CA VAL A 26 -0.13 5.24 5.25
C VAL A 26 -0.62 4.62 6.56
N ILE A 27 -1.77 5.11 7.04
CA ILE A 27 -2.57 4.48 8.08
C ILE A 27 -3.85 3.97 7.41
N ALA A 28 -4.13 2.67 7.47
CA ALA A 28 -5.27 2.04 6.84
C ALA A 28 -6.10 1.25 7.86
N ARG A 29 -7.39 1.02 7.56
CA ARG A 29 -8.19 0.11 8.40
C ARG A 29 -7.60 -1.30 8.34
N ASP A 30 -7.67 -2.03 9.44
CA ASP A 30 -7.29 -3.45 9.49
C ASP A 30 -8.37 -4.32 8.81
N ILE A 31 -8.23 -4.51 7.50
CA ILE A 31 -9.08 -5.39 6.70
C ILE A 31 -8.22 -6.45 5.98
N PRO A 32 -8.76 -7.65 5.70
CA PRO A 32 -8.00 -8.75 5.09
C PRO A 32 -7.28 -8.36 3.79
N GLU A 33 -7.95 -7.60 2.92
CA GLU A 33 -7.45 -7.21 1.60
C GLU A 33 -6.18 -6.35 1.73
N PHE A 34 -6.14 -5.43 2.70
CA PHE A 34 -4.95 -4.63 2.94
C PHE A 34 -3.84 -5.41 3.65
N ARG A 35 -4.16 -6.42 4.45
CA ARG A 35 -3.15 -7.29 5.06
C ARG A 35 -2.45 -8.15 4.02
N GLU A 36 -3.22 -8.70 3.09
CA GLU A 36 -2.71 -9.48 1.96
C GLU A 36 -1.81 -8.63 1.05
N ILE A 37 -2.26 -7.41 0.73
CA ILE A 37 -1.60 -6.60 -0.30
C ILE A 37 -0.48 -5.71 0.25
N PHE A 38 -0.55 -5.25 1.50
CA PHE A 38 0.40 -4.27 2.05
C PHE A 38 1.23 -4.80 3.23
N GLY A 39 0.92 -5.97 3.78
CA GLY A 39 1.72 -6.64 4.81
C GLY A 39 2.10 -5.72 5.97
N ASP A 40 3.41 -5.45 6.11
CA ASP A 40 3.96 -4.56 7.16
C ASP A 40 4.39 -3.18 6.63
N ALA A 41 4.05 -2.84 5.38
CA ALA A 41 4.43 -1.57 4.75
C ALA A 41 3.56 -0.39 5.19
N VAL A 42 2.40 -0.66 5.80
CA VAL A 42 1.45 0.35 6.29
C VAL A 42 1.07 0.10 7.74
N LEU A 43 0.54 1.13 8.40
CA LEU A 43 -0.01 1.04 9.74
C LEU A 43 -1.48 0.68 9.69
N TYR A 44 -1.94 -0.14 10.63
CA TYR A 44 -3.34 -0.60 10.68
C TYR A 44 -4.06 -0.09 11.94
N PHE A 45 -5.37 0.15 11.80
CA PHE A 45 -6.24 0.47 12.93
C PHE A 45 -7.60 -0.24 12.83
N ASN A 46 -8.19 -0.55 13.98
CA ASN A 46 -9.55 -1.08 14.10
C ASN A 46 -10.52 -0.02 14.61
N THR A 47 -10.02 0.89 15.46
CA THR A 47 -10.83 1.92 16.13
C THR A 47 -10.39 3.33 15.78
N ARG A 48 -11.31 4.30 15.92
CA ARG A 48 -11.01 5.73 15.74
C ARG A 48 -9.92 6.21 16.71
N ASN A 49 -9.89 5.66 17.92
CA ASN A 49 -8.89 6.04 18.92
C ASN A 49 -7.50 5.55 18.52
N GLU A 50 -7.37 4.31 18.04
CA GLU A 50 -6.10 3.80 17.48
C GLU A 50 -5.61 4.67 16.32
N ALA A 51 -6.47 4.99 15.35
CA ALA A 51 -6.11 5.87 14.24
C ALA A 51 -5.60 7.24 14.75
N THR A 52 -6.28 7.81 15.76
CA THR A 52 -5.90 9.10 16.35
C THR A 52 -4.54 9.03 17.05
N THR A 53 -4.25 7.93 17.75
CA THR A 53 -2.96 7.68 18.39
C THR A 53 -1.85 7.60 17.34
N LEU A 54 -2.05 6.79 16.29
CA LEU A 54 -1.07 6.62 15.20
C LEU A 54 -0.78 7.93 14.46
N LEU A 55 -1.80 8.75 14.20
CA LEU A 55 -1.65 10.06 13.56
C LEU A 55 -0.73 11.02 14.35
N ARG A 56 -0.53 10.79 15.65
CA ARG A 56 0.29 11.64 16.54
C ARG A 56 1.69 11.07 16.79
N ASP A 57 1.94 9.81 16.45
CA ASP A 57 3.20 9.12 16.73
C ASP A 57 4.26 9.43 15.66
N LYS A 58 4.94 10.57 15.82
CA LYS A 58 5.95 11.04 14.85
C LYS A 58 7.10 10.03 14.64
N PRO A 59 7.69 9.40 15.67
CA PRO A 59 8.71 8.38 15.48
C PRO A 59 8.24 7.22 14.59
N VAL A 60 7.05 6.68 14.86
CA VAL A 60 6.48 5.58 14.07
C VAL A 60 6.22 6.02 12.63
N LEU A 61 5.62 7.19 12.43
CA LEU A 61 5.36 7.74 11.08
C LEU A 61 6.65 7.97 10.28
N SER A 62 7.73 8.41 10.94
CA SER A 62 9.03 8.58 10.29
C SER A 62 9.63 7.24 9.85
N ARG A 63 9.46 6.19 10.66
CA ARG A 63 9.86 4.83 10.28
C ARG A 63 9.07 4.35 9.06
N TYR A 64 7.75 4.47 9.07
CA TYR A 64 6.91 3.99 7.96
C TYR A 64 7.11 4.79 6.67
N ARG A 65 7.43 6.09 6.76
CA ARG A 65 7.88 6.89 5.61
C ARG A 65 9.08 6.26 4.90
N SER A 66 10.05 5.72 5.66
CA SER A 66 11.24 5.08 5.07
C SER A 66 10.95 3.76 4.35
N LEU A 67 9.81 3.13 4.63
CA LEU A 67 9.36 1.89 3.98
C LEU A 67 8.52 2.14 2.73
N ALA A 68 7.93 3.34 2.61
CA ALA A 68 6.91 3.65 1.62
C ALA A 68 7.38 3.48 0.17
N ARG A 69 8.41 4.23 -0.23
CA ARG A 69 8.92 4.19 -1.61
C ARG A 69 9.49 2.83 -1.99
N PRO A 70 10.35 2.17 -1.17
CA PRO A 70 10.82 0.82 -1.46
C PRO A 70 9.69 -0.16 -1.74
N TYR A 71 8.62 -0.14 -0.93
CA TYR A 71 7.47 -1.02 -1.12
C TYR A 71 6.74 -0.76 -2.44
N SER A 72 6.40 0.51 -2.71
CA SER A 72 5.64 0.87 -3.92
C SER A 72 6.40 0.56 -5.22
N ALA A 73 7.74 0.56 -5.18
CA ALA A 73 8.57 0.27 -6.35
C ALA A 73 8.43 -1.17 -6.86
N GLU A 74 7.98 -2.10 -6.01
CA GLU A 74 7.71 -3.50 -6.41
C GLU A 74 6.47 -3.62 -7.33
N TYR A 75 5.67 -2.56 -7.42
CA TYR A 75 4.42 -2.50 -8.18
C TYR A 75 4.53 -1.61 -9.43
N ASP A 76 5.71 -1.55 -10.07
CA ASP A 76 5.88 -0.78 -11.31
C ASP A 76 4.97 -1.31 -12.44
N ILE A 77 4.26 -0.39 -13.09
CA ILE A 77 3.29 -0.71 -14.14
C ILE A 77 3.97 -1.29 -15.39
N ARG A 78 5.24 -0.93 -15.66
CA ARG A 78 6.01 -1.43 -16.79
C ARG A 78 6.35 -2.90 -16.59
N ASP A 79 6.76 -3.27 -15.37
CA ASP A 79 7.04 -4.67 -15.01
C ASP A 79 5.76 -5.50 -15.09
N SER A 80 4.66 -4.96 -14.59
CA SER A 80 3.33 -5.57 -14.69
C SER A 80 2.93 -5.79 -16.15
N ALA A 81 3.08 -4.78 -17.00
CA ALA A 81 2.76 -4.88 -18.43
C ALA A 81 3.63 -5.91 -19.15
N GLN A 82 4.94 -5.96 -18.85
CA GLN A 82 5.85 -6.94 -19.43
C GLN A 82 5.45 -8.38 -19.06
N LYS A 83 5.10 -8.63 -17.79
CA LYS A 83 4.62 -9.94 -17.32
C LYS A 83 3.34 -10.36 -18.05
N HIS A 84 2.38 -9.44 -18.19
CA HIS A 84 1.14 -9.71 -18.92
C HIS A 84 1.39 -10.03 -20.40
N LEU A 85 2.24 -9.24 -21.07
CA LEU A 85 2.60 -9.49 -22.47
C LEU A 85 3.32 -10.83 -22.66
N ALA A 86 4.22 -11.19 -21.75
CA ALA A 86 4.90 -12.48 -21.78
C ALA A 86 3.91 -13.65 -21.66
N LEU A 87 2.97 -13.56 -20.71
CA LEU A 87 1.92 -14.57 -20.55
C LEU A 87 1.02 -14.67 -21.80
N TYR A 88 0.62 -13.54 -22.39
CA TYR A 88 -0.22 -13.57 -23.60
C TYR A 88 0.51 -14.17 -24.81
N ARG A 89 1.81 -13.90 -24.95
CA ARG A 89 2.67 -14.51 -25.97
C ARG A 89 2.75 -16.02 -25.81
N GLU A 90 2.99 -16.48 -24.58
CA GLU A 90 3.00 -17.90 -24.24
C GLU A 90 1.67 -18.59 -24.60
N LEU A 91 0.55 -18.01 -24.19
CA LEU A 91 -0.78 -18.57 -24.44
C LEU A 91 -1.19 -18.51 -25.92
N ALA A 92 -0.72 -17.51 -26.66
CA ALA A 92 -0.98 -17.37 -28.09
C ALA A 92 -0.05 -18.22 -28.98
N GLY A 93 1.04 -18.77 -28.41
CA GLY A 93 2.06 -19.50 -29.16
C GLY A 93 2.92 -18.62 -30.08
N THR A 94 3.08 -17.33 -29.74
CA THR A 94 3.86 -16.33 -30.48
C THR A 94 4.93 -15.70 -29.60
#